data_AF-A0A965JLE9-F1
#
_entry.id   AF-A0A965JLE9-F1
#
_cell.length_a   1.000
_cell.length_b   1.000
_cell.length_c   1.000
_cell.angle_alpha   90.00
_cell.angle_beta   90.00
_cell.angle_gamma   90.00
#
_symmetry.space_group_name_H-M   'P 1'
#
loop_
_entity.id
_entity.type
_entity.pdbx_description
1 polymer ?
#
loop_
_entity_poly.entity_id
_entity_poly.type
_entity_poly.pdbx_seq_one_letter_code
_entity_poly.pdbx_strand_id
1 'polypeptide(L)'
;MEGAGLTAVAAATLVACGGGDLASTSSTDSKAASASGPTVTALRWSSGSTTTTTAWSWLADEGQTMSLASSTLVRFGYGDKWSQKYVQGSVPCSVTTFGDPAVGATKSCQTQLPLSGPVSGVLVGQSTIQSNIDTNPAGMAEAFVYKAQSTGTVDTLNVYLDGTSAATTVVAGLYSDANGVPGKLLASATITKPKAGAWNAVTLPATSVVSGVSYWIALLNPPSTGTLRFRDVASGGGGTFTSAQSSLTQLPTSWTVGTRYANSPASAYLNYV
;
A
#
# COMPACT_ATOMS: atom_id res chain seq x y z
N MET A 1 -34.74 7.91 67.05
CA MET A 1 -33.65 6.95 66.89
C MET A 1 -33.05 7.24 65.53
N GLU A 2 -32.26 8.33 65.44
CA GLU A 2 -30.78 8.34 65.50
C GLU A 2 -30.22 7.78 64.19
N GLY A 3 -29.63 8.55 63.28
CA GLY A 3 -28.43 9.42 63.37
C GLY A 3 -27.47 8.88 62.28
N ALA A 4 -26.60 9.58 61.52
CA ALA A 4 -25.99 10.91 61.44
C ALA A 4 -25.63 11.11 59.93
N GLY A 5 -25.32 12.26 59.31
CA GLY A 5 -24.70 13.52 59.75
C GLY A 5 -23.34 13.70 59.06
N LEU A 6 -23.21 14.63 58.09
CA LEU A 6 -22.11 15.61 57.82
C LEU A 6 -22.21 16.18 56.37
N THR A 7 -22.69 17.41 56.11
CA THR A 7 -21.96 18.71 55.96
C THR A 7 -20.67 18.66 55.11
N ALA A 8 -20.43 19.53 54.12
CA ALA A 8 -20.56 20.99 54.15
C ALA A 8 -20.77 21.66 52.76
N VAL A 9 -21.28 22.89 52.85
CA VAL A 9 -21.51 23.92 51.82
C VAL A 9 -20.28 24.83 51.71
N ALA A 10 -19.97 25.35 50.51
CA ALA A 10 -19.44 26.71 50.37
C ALA A 10 -19.64 27.25 48.94
N ALA A 11 -20.34 28.37 48.86
CA ALA A 11 -20.56 29.23 47.70
C ALA A 11 -19.59 30.41 47.70
N ALA A 12 -19.33 31.02 46.54
CA ALA A 12 -19.01 32.46 46.32
C ALA A 12 -18.64 32.67 44.83
N THR A 13 -19.54 33.17 43.96
CA THR A 13 -19.90 34.59 43.67
C THR A 13 -18.96 35.32 42.70
N LEU A 14 -19.46 35.46 41.46
CA LEU A 14 -19.84 36.71 40.76
C LEU A 14 -18.81 37.77 40.30
N VAL A 15 -19.25 38.43 39.21
CA VAL A 15 -18.95 39.77 38.66
C VAL A 15 -17.99 39.77 37.47
N ALA A 16 -18.20 40.50 36.36
CA ALA A 16 -19.33 41.00 35.55
C ALA A 16 -18.70 41.99 34.54
N CYS A 17 -19.52 42.45 33.58
CA CYS A 17 -19.31 43.57 32.65
C CYS A 17 -18.36 43.27 31.48
N GLY A 18 -18.67 43.62 30.24
CA GLY A 18 -19.69 44.51 29.68
C GLY A 18 -19.28 44.76 28.21
N GLY A 19 -20.27 44.92 27.33
CA GLY A 19 -20.11 44.89 25.87
C GLY A 19 -19.53 46.15 25.21
N GLY A 20 -19.69 46.22 23.88
CA GLY A 20 -19.45 47.43 23.10
C GLY A 20 -18.98 47.15 21.67
N ASP A 21 -19.79 47.60 20.73
CA ASP A 21 -19.82 47.33 19.28
C ASP A 21 -18.84 48.13 18.39
N LEU A 22 -18.58 47.54 17.20
CA LEU A 22 -18.41 48.11 15.84
C LEU A 22 -17.20 48.99 15.42
N ALA A 23 -16.72 48.62 14.21
CA ALA A 23 -16.25 49.46 13.09
C ALA A 23 -14.71 49.61 12.80
N SER A 24 -14.31 48.89 11.75
CA SER A 24 -13.62 49.34 10.51
C SER A 24 -12.20 49.97 10.49
N THR A 25 -11.38 49.32 9.62
CA THR A 25 -10.44 49.88 8.61
C THR A 25 -9.04 50.40 8.99
N SER A 26 -8.04 49.61 8.56
CA SER A 26 -6.82 49.96 7.78
C SER A 26 -5.96 51.19 8.12
N SER A 27 -4.65 50.99 8.36
CA SER A 27 -3.57 51.14 7.35
C SER A 27 -2.16 51.37 7.97
N THR A 28 -1.14 50.87 7.24
CA THR A 28 0.27 51.30 7.13
C THR A 28 1.31 51.06 8.24
N ASP A 29 2.19 50.09 7.95
CA ASP A 29 3.68 50.14 7.91
C ASP A 29 4.47 51.02 8.91
N SER A 30 5.29 50.37 9.76
CA SER A 30 6.76 50.27 9.55
C SER A 30 7.55 49.93 10.83
N LYS A 31 8.48 48.99 10.66
CA LYS A 31 9.80 48.88 11.30
C LYS A 31 9.92 48.18 12.67
N ALA A 32 10.86 47.24 12.67
CA ALA A 32 11.13 46.20 13.65
C ALA A 32 11.68 46.67 15.01
N ALA A 33 11.32 45.92 16.05
CA ALA A 33 12.12 45.76 17.26
C ALA A 33 11.88 44.37 17.89
N SER A 34 12.98 43.82 18.41
CA SER A 34 13.18 42.51 19.03
C SER A 34 12.45 42.34 20.37
N ALA A 35 11.86 41.15 20.63
CA ALA A 35 12.05 40.36 21.86
C ALA A 35 11.04 39.19 22.00
N SER A 36 11.60 38.00 22.18
CA SER A 36 11.20 36.82 22.96
C SER A 36 9.76 36.63 23.48
N GLY A 37 9.12 35.55 23.00
CA GLY A 37 7.99 34.85 23.63
C GLY A 37 7.53 33.66 22.76
N PRO A 38 7.22 32.47 23.30
CA PRO A 38 7.04 31.27 22.48
C PRO A 38 5.65 31.30 21.84
N THR A 39 5.57 31.74 20.59
CA THR A 39 4.43 31.42 19.75
C THR A 39 4.58 29.96 19.35
N VAL A 40 3.63 29.12 19.78
CA VAL A 40 3.43 27.78 19.20
C VAL A 40 3.13 28.00 17.72
N THR A 41 4.21 28.01 16.95
CA THR A 41 4.15 27.97 15.50
C THR A 41 3.53 26.63 15.23
N ALA A 42 2.28 26.63 14.76
CA ALA A 42 1.72 25.47 14.09
C ALA A 42 2.82 25.00 13.13
N LEU A 43 3.38 23.82 13.40
CA LEU A 43 4.26 23.14 12.47
C LEU A 43 3.40 23.01 11.23
N ARG A 44 3.61 23.95 10.30
CA ARG A 44 3.13 23.83 8.95
C ARG A 44 3.76 22.52 8.51
N TRP A 45 2.93 21.48 8.38
CA TRP A 45 3.33 20.32 7.61
C TRP A 45 3.55 20.88 6.21
N SER A 46 4.77 21.32 5.94
CA SER A 46 5.30 21.38 4.61
C SER A 46 5.13 19.96 4.12
N SER A 47 4.05 19.73 3.37
CA SER A 47 3.89 18.57 2.52
C SER A 47 5.17 18.51 1.71
N GLY A 48 6.09 17.67 2.16
CA GLY A 48 7.27 17.33 1.40
C GLY A 48 6.73 16.78 0.09
N SER A 49 6.79 17.61 -0.95
CA SER A 49 6.67 17.13 -2.29
C SER A 49 7.82 16.14 -2.43
N THR A 50 7.52 14.85 -2.45
CA THR A 50 8.42 13.90 -3.09
C THR A 50 8.45 14.33 -4.55
N THR A 51 9.37 15.23 -4.88
CA THR A 51 9.84 15.41 -6.24
C THR A 51 10.33 14.04 -6.67
N THR A 52 9.48 13.31 -7.41
CA THR A 52 9.87 12.09 -8.10
C THR A 52 10.97 12.48 -9.08
N THR A 53 12.22 12.41 -8.62
CA THR A 53 13.37 12.72 -9.44
C THR A 53 13.61 11.48 -10.27
N THR A 54 13.16 11.50 -11.52
CA THR A 54 13.40 10.40 -12.44
C THR A 54 14.88 10.36 -12.79
N ALA A 55 15.58 9.31 -12.38
CA ALA A 55 16.95 9.08 -12.83
C ALA A 55 17.00 8.09 -13.97
N TRP A 56 18.03 8.24 -14.80
CA TRP A 56 18.28 7.39 -15.94
C TRP A 56 19.46 6.48 -15.64
N SER A 57 19.26 5.18 -15.85
CA SER A 57 20.28 4.14 -15.68
C SER A 57 20.75 3.64 -17.02
N TRP A 58 22.05 3.37 -17.13
CA TRP A 58 22.67 2.79 -18.30
C TRP A 58 22.10 1.38 -18.59
N LEU A 59 21.86 1.09 -19.87
CA LEU A 59 21.40 -0.21 -20.38
C LEU A 59 22.40 -0.85 -21.33
N ALA A 60 23.00 -0.05 -22.22
CA ALA A 60 23.87 -0.53 -23.29
C ALA A 60 24.66 0.64 -23.89
N ASP A 61 25.87 0.38 -24.35
CA ASP A 61 26.60 1.32 -25.21
C ASP A 61 26.07 1.23 -26.64
N GLU A 62 26.26 2.30 -27.41
CA GLU A 62 25.93 2.29 -28.84
C GLU A 62 26.61 1.12 -29.57
N GLY A 63 25.81 0.38 -30.35
CA GLY A 63 26.21 -0.83 -31.06
C GLY A 63 25.97 -2.13 -30.30
N GLN A 64 25.67 -2.08 -28.99
CA GLN A 64 25.27 -3.25 -28.23
C GLN A 64 23.77 -3.54 -28.37
N THR A 65 23.34 -4.72 -27.91
CA THR A 65 21.92 -5.12 -27.87
C THR A 65 21.45 -5.20 -26.42
N MET A 66 20.31 -4.58 -26.13
CA MET A 66 19.65 -4.65 -24.82
C MET A 66 18.49 -5.66 -24.86
N SER A 67 18.30 -6.39 -23.77
CA SER A 67 17.18 -7.33 -23.60
C SER A 67 16.23 -6.82 -22.52
N LEU A 68 14.96 -6.60 -22.89
CA LEU A 68 13.94 -6.01 -22.03
C LEU A 68 12.77 -6.98 -21.86
N ALA A 69 12.42 -7.28 -20.60
CA ALA A 69 11.34 -8.21 -20.27
C ALA A 69 9.93 -7.64 -20.52
N SER A 70 9.79 -6.31 -20.58
CA SER A 70 8.52 -5.61 -20.81
C SER A 70 8.73 -4.31 -21.57
N SER A 71 7.63 -3.69 -22.04
CA SER A 71 7.66 -2.39 -22.71
C SER A 71 8.23 -1.31 -21.80
N THR A 72 9.43 -0.85 -22.13
CA THR A 72 10.26 0.03 -21.30
C THR A 72 10.56 1.32 -22.06
N LEU A 73 10.45 2.46 -21.38
CA LEU A 73 10.92 3.74 -21.94
C LEU A 73 12.45 3.76 -21.92
N VAL A 74 13.05 3.83 -23.11
CA VAL A 74 14.49 3.92 -23.29
C VAL A 74 14.81 5.23 -23.99
N ARG A 75 15.87 5.89 -23.53
CA ARG A 75 16.50 7.01 -24.21
C ARG A 75 17.85 6.62 -24.80
N PHE A 76 18.16 7.16 -25.96
CA PHE A 76 19.44 7.01 -26.64
C PHE A 76 20.04 8.39 -26.87
N GLY A 77 21.31 8.61 -26.50
CA GLY A 77 21.88 9.95 -26.55
C GLY A 77 23.18 10.11 -25.76
N TYR A 78 23.62 11.37 -25.65
CA TYR A 78 24.82 11.78 -24.93
C TYR A 78 24.64 13.20 -24.37
N GLY A 79 25.15 13.44 -23.16
CA GLY A 79 25.08 14.76 -22.51
C GLY A 79 23.63 15.20 -22.26
N ASP A 80 23.23 16.29 -22.92
CA ASP A 80 21.90 16.90 -22.86
C ASP A 80 21.01 16.55 -24.08
N LYS A 81 21.50 15.73 -25.02
CA LYS A 81 20.79 15.40 -26.27
C LYS A 81 20.33 13.94 -26.30
N TRP A 82 19.01 13.72 -26.28
CA TRP A 82 18.41 12.40 -26.14
C TRP A 82 17.16 12.21 -27.00
N SER A 83 17.05 11.05 -27.65
CA SER A 83 15.83 10.54 -28.29
C SER A 83 15.22 9.46 -27.41
N GLN A 84 13.89 9.38 -27.30
CA GLN A 84 13.21 8.43 -26.41
C GLN A 84 12.20 7.57 -27.18
N LYS A 85 12.07 6.29 -26.79
CA LYS A 85 11.10 5.36 -27.37
C LYS A 85 10.74 4.24 -26.39
N TYR A 86 9.48 3.80 -26.42
CA TYR A 86 9.07 2.57 -25.75
C TYR A 86 9.45 1.36 -26.61
N VAL A 87 10.19 0.43 -26.02
CA VAL A 87 10.73 -0.75 -26.71
C VAL A 87 10.69 -1.97 -25.79
N GLN A 88 10.70 -3.18 -26.35
CA GLN A 88 10.61 -4.44 -25.61
C GLN A 88 11.38 -5.55 -26.35
N GLY A 89 11.76 -6.61 -25.64
CA GLY A 89 12.49 -7.74 -26.21
C GLY A 89 13.97 -7.42 -26.47
N SER A 90 14.55 -8.08 -27.47
CA SER A 90 15.94 -7.87 -27.89
C SER A 90 16.01 -6.71 -28.89
N VAL A 91 16.64 -5.61 -28.49
CA VAL A 91 16.61 -4.34 -29.22
C VAL A 91 18.04 -3.78 -29.36
N PRO A 92 18.51 -3.47 -30.58
CA PRO A 92 19.80 -2.82 -30.76
C PRO A 92 19.80 -1.39 -30.22
N CYS A 93 20.80 -1.07 -29.40
CA CYS A 93 21.10 0.30 -28.98
C CYS A 93 21.82 1.04 -30.12
N SER A 94 21.05 1.63 -31.04
CA SER A 94 21.63 2.17 -32.27
C SER A 94 20.89 3.39 -32.80
N VAL A 95 21.59 4.16 -33.64
CA VAL A 95 21.02 5.27 -34.43
C VAL A 95 19.86 4.82 -35.31
N THR A 96 19.86 3.58 -35.79
CA THR A 96 18.77 3.01 -36.60
C THR A 96 17.50 2.82 -35.78
N THR A 97 17.62 2.47 -34.50
CA THR A 97 16.48 2.19 -33.62
C THR A 97 15.84 3.47 -33.07
N PHE A 98 16.66 4.47 -32.71
CA PHE A 98 16.23 5.67 -31.96
C PHE A 98 16.44 7.01 -32.68
N GLY A 99 17.08 7.02 -33.85
CA GLY A 99 17.59 8.24 -34.48
C GLY A 99 18.89 8.73 -33.81
N ASP A 100 19.53 9.74 -34.40
CA ASP A 100 20.77 10.32 -33.88
C ASP A 100 20.53 11.74 -33.29
N PRO A 101 20.32 11.86 -31.97
CA PRO A 101 20.15 13.15 -31.31
C PRO A 101 21.48 13.87 -31.05
N ALA A 102 22.62 13.17 -31.09
CA ALA A 102 23.93 13.67 -30.69
C ALA A 102 25.01 13.30 -31.73
N VAL A 103 24.87 13.86 -32.93
CA VAL A 103 25.76 13.60 -34.07
C VAL A 103 27.22 13.86 -33.70
N GLY A 104 28.09 12.90 -34.01
CA GLY A 104 29.54 12.98 -33.74
C GLY A 104 29.95 12.59 -32.32
N ALA A 105 28.99 12.24 -31.45
CA ALA A 105 29.27 11.70 -30.11
C ALA A 105 28.89 10.23 -30.01
N THR A 106 29.66 9.47 -29.22
CA THR A 106 29.27 8.10 -28.82
C THR A 106 28.11 8.17 -27.84
N LYS A 107 27.04 7.47 -28.17
CA LYS A 107 25.77 7.50 -27.43
C LYS A 107 25.66 6.27 -26.54
N SER A 108 24.72 6.32 -25.60
CA SER A 108 24.35 5.18 -24.78
C SER A 108 22.84 5.07 -24.73
N CYS A 109 22.34 3.86 -24.51
CA CYS A 109 20.96 3.63 -24.14
C CYS A 109 20.83 3.65 -22.63
N GLN A 110 19.81 4.34 -22.15
CA GLN A 110 19.47 4.43 -20.75
C GLN A 110 17.96 4.23 -20.57
N THR A 111 17.54 3.65 -19.46
CA THR A 111 16.13 3.61 -19.07
C THR A 111 15.90 4.40 -17.80
N GLN A 112 14.66 4.84 -17.60
CA GLN A 112 14.25 5.31 -16.29
C GLN A 112 14.14 4.10 -15.38
N LEU A 113 15.21 3.80 -14.63
CA LEU A 113 14.99 3.07 -13.40
C LEU A 113 14.23 4.03 -12.49
N PRO A 114 13.14 3.62 -11.82
CA PRO A 114 12.82 4.31 -10.58
C PRO A 114 14.10 4.30 -9.74
N LEU A 115 14.59 5.48 -9.34
CA LEU A 115 15.65 5.54 -8.34
C LEU A 115 15.23 4.63 -7.21
N SER A 116 16.15 3.77 -6.77
CA SER A 116 15.95 2.84 -5.67
C SER A 116 15.63 3.60 -4.37
N GLY A 117 14.37 4.00 -4.23
CA GLY A 117 13.57 3.65 -3.06
C GLY A 117 13.15 2.19 -3.19
N PRO A 118 12.51 1.59 -2.17
CA PRO A 118 11.99 0.23 -2.30
C PRO A 118 11.05 0.18 -3.51
N VAL A 119 11.51 -0.39 -4.63
CA VAL A 119 10.65 -0.91 -5.67
C VAL A 119 9.91 -2.06 -5.01
N SER A 120 8.79 -1.74 -4.38
CA SER A 120 7.89 -2.74 -3.86
C SER A 120 7.49 -3.55 -5.08
N GLY A 121 8.07 -4.76 -5.25
CA GLY A 121 7.76 -5.72 -6.31
C GLY A 121 6.33 -6.24 -6.25
N VAL A 122 5.41 -5.45 -5.69
CA VAL A 122 4.01 -5.73 -5.49
C VAL A 122 3.32 -5.69 -6.85
N LEU A 123 2.79 -6.83 -7.26
CA LEU A 123 1.96 -6.93 -8.47
C LEU A 123 0.47 -6.83 -8.11
N VAL A 124 0.09 -7.34 -6.93
CA VAL A 124 -1.28 -7.36 -6.41
C VAL A 124 -1.24 -7.08 -4.91
N GLY A 125 -2.12 -6.22 -4.38
CA GLY A 125 -2.22 -5.98 -2.94
C GLY A 125 -1.75 -4.59 -2.48
N GLN A 126 -1.46 -4.48 -1.18
CA GLN A 126 -1.01 -3.27 -0.51
C GLN A 126 0.08 -3.58 0.52
N SER A 127 1.24 -2.94 0.41
CA SER A 127 2.37 -3.09 1.34
C SER A 127 2.35 -2.06 2.50
N THR A 128 1.36 -1.17 2.50
CA THR A 128 1.10 -0.28 3.64
C THR A 128 0.39 -1.06 4.76
N ILE A 129 0.95 -1.02 5.98
CA ILE A 129 0.30 -1.54 7.18
C ILE A 129 -0.88 -0.64 7.52
N GLN A 130 -2.08 -1.19 7.48
CA GLN A 130 -3.32 -0.49 7.74
C GLN A 130 -3.57 -0.33 9.25
N SER A 131 -4.46 0.59 9.60
CA SER A 131 -4.67 1.03 10.99
C SER A 131 -5.70 0.22 11.76
N ASN A 132 -6.66 -0.43 11.11
CA ASN A 132 -7.69 -1.22 11.78
C ASN A 132 -7.15 -2.63 12.13
N ILE A 133 -7.57 -3.16 13.28
CA ILE A 133 -7.32 -4.54 13.66
C ILE A 133 -8.59 -5.31 13.38
N ASP A 134 -8.51 -6.35 12.57
CA ASP A 134 -9.63 -7.22 12.26
C ASP A 134 -9.28 -8.69 12.51
N THR A 135 -10.30 -9.54 12.64
CA THR A 135 -10.21 -10.94 13.06
C THR A 135 -11.16 -11.83 12.29
N ASN A 136 -10.72 -13.03 11.94
CA ASN A 136 -11.59 -14.07 11.42
C ASN A 136 -11.87 -15.15 12.48
N PRO A 137 -13.14 -15.58 12.66
CA PRO A 137 -13.46 -16.78 13.42
C PRO A 137 -12.68 -18.00 12.92
N ALA A 138 -12.46 -18.96 13.82
CA ALA A 138 -11.86 -20.23 13.46
C ALA A 138 -12.71 -20.95 12.40
N GLY A 139 -12.07 -21.46 11.35
CA GLY A 139 -12.70 -22.11 10.20
C GLY A 139 -13.26 -21.15 9.15
N MET A 140 -13.05 -19.84 9.29
CA MET A 140 -13.59 -18.82 8.38
C MET A 140 -12.47 -18.12 7.62
N ALA A 141 -12.70 -17.90 6.33
CA ALA A 141 -11.83 -17.12 5.47
C ALA A 141 -12.46 -15.77 5.13
N GLU A 142 -11.62 -14.79 4.83
CA GLU A 142 -12.02 -13.49 4.29
C GLU A 142 -11.12 -13.12 3.11
N ALA A 143 -11.72 -12.59 2.05
CA ALA A 143 -11.06 -12.26 0.80
C ALA A 143 -11.24 -10.78 0.45
N PHE A 144 -10.12 -10.11 0.15
CA PHE A 144 -10.03 -8.67 -0.11
C PHE A 144 -9.68 -8.42 -1.58
N VAL A 145 -10.43 -7.54 -2.25
CA VAL A 145 -10.21 -7.23 -3.67
C VAL A 145 -9.02 -6.32 -3.90
N TYR A 146 -8.25 -6.60 -4.95
CA TYR A 146 -7.19 -5.74 -5.47
C TYR A 146 -7.15 -5.79 -6.99
N LYS A 147 -6.92 -4.65 -7.62
CA LYS A 147 -6.58 -4.59 -9.04
C LYS A 147 -5.07 -4.76 -9.19
N ALA A 148 -4.64 -5.68 -10.05
CA ALA A 148 -3.21 -5.86 -10.31
C ALA A 148 -2.60 -4.59 -10.91
N GLN A 149 -1.47 -4.16 -10.34
CA GLN A 149 -0.75 -2.94 -10.75
C GLN A 149 0.10 -3.18 -12.00
N SER A 150 0.50 -4.43 -12.24
CA SER A 150 1.37 -4.83 -13.35
C SER A 150 1.08 -6.27 -13.78
N THR A 151 1.41 -6.59 -15.04
CA THR A 151 1.36 -7.96 -15.55
C THR A 151 2.67 -8.66 -15.18
N GLY A 152 2.58 -9.89 -14.71
CA GLY A 152 3.75 -10.71 -14.38
C GLY A 152 3.39 -11.99 -13.67
N THR A 153 4.38 -12.66 -13.10
CA THR A 153 4.18 -13.87 -12.31
C THR A 153 4.44 -13.55 -10.85
N VAL A 154 3.53 -13.98 -9.97
CA VAL A 154 3.67 -13.89 -8.51
C VAL A 154 3.90 -15.29 -7.94
N ASP A 155 4.77 -15.37 -6.95
CA ASP A 155 5.11 -16.62 -6.26
C ASP A 155 5.26 -16.44 -4.75
N THR A 156 5.06 -15.22 -4.24
CA THR A 156 5.18 -14.92 -2.81
C THR A 156 4.03 -14.06 -2.37
N LEU A 157 3.36 -14.48 -1.31
CA LEU A 157 2.30 -13.73 -0.63
C LEU A 157 2.80 -13.29 0.74
N ASN A 158 2.67 -12.00 1.02
CA ASN A 158 3.03 -11.38 2.27
C ASN A 158 1.77 -10.89 2.97
N VAL A 159 1.64 -11.19 4.26
CA VAL A 159 0.56 -10.65 5.11
C VAL A 159 1.15 -10.07 6.39
N TYR A 160 0.72 -8.89 6.78
CA TYR A 160 1.06 -8.33 8.08
C TYR A 160 0.07 -8.82 9.13
N LEU A 161 0.58 -9.51 10.15
CA LEU A 161 -0.23 -9.89 11.29
C LEU A 161 -0.04 -8.87 12.41
N ASP A 162 -1.15 -8.51 13.06
CA ASP A 162 -1.10 -7.57 14.15
C ASP A 162 -0.23 -8.09 15.32
N GLY A 163 0.34 -7.18 16.10
CA GLY A 163 1.14 -7.49 17.28
C GLY A 163 0.39 -8.31 18.36
N THR A 164 -0.94 -8.25 18.36
CA THR A 164 -1.80 -9.00 19.27
C THR A 164 -2.36 -10.29 18.65
N SER A 165 -1.93 -10.67 17.44
CA SER A 165 -2.31 -11.95 16.83
C SER A 165 -1.75 -13.11 17.65
N ALA A 166 -2.60 -14.10 17.92
CA ALA A 166 -2.23 -15.33 18.62
C ALA A 166 -2.31 -16.56 17.71
N ALA A 167 -2.44 -16.35 16.39
CA ALA A 167 -2.53 -17.43 15.43
C ALA A 167 -1.21 -18.22 15.37
N THR A 168 -1.30 -19.54 15.37
CA THR A 168 -0.16 -20.45 15.16
C THR A 168 -0.06 -20.93 13.71
N THR A 169 -1.13 -20.75 12.94
CA THR A 169 -1.25 -21.12 11.54
C THR A 169 -2.18 -20.14 10.83
N VAL A 170 -1.84 -19.75 9.60
CA VAL A 170 -2.72 -18.99 8.71
C VAL A 170 -2.64 -19.62 7.32
N VAL A 171 -3.76 -19.80 6.64
CA VAL A 171 -3.75 -20.17 5.21
C VAL A 171 -4.04 -18.91 4.40
N ALA A 172 -3.15 -18.60 3.46
CA ALA A 172 -3.28 -17.44 2.60
C ALA A 172 -3.33 -17.87 1.14
N GLY A 173 -4.05 -17.14 0.31
CA GLY A 173 -4.18 -17.49 -1.10
C GLY A 173 -4.65 -16.36 -2.00
N LEU A 174 -4.56 -16.64 -3.29
CA LEU A 174 -4.96 -15.77 -4.38
C LEU A 174 -6.12 -16.42 -5.14
N TYR A 175 -7.18 -15.66 -5.34
CA TYR A 175 -8.33 -16.05 -6.15
C TYR A 175 -8.47 -15.13 -7.36
N SER A 176 -9.03 -15.68 -8.44
CA SER A 176 -9.52 -14.87 -9.56
C SER A 176 -10.72 -14.03 -9.14
N ASP A 177 -10.99 -12.95 -9.83
CA ASP A 177 -12.29 -12.29 -9.77
C ASP A 177 -13.34 -13.06 -10.58
N ALA A 178 -14.57 -13.08 -10.08
CA ALA A 178 -15.75 -13.62 -10.75
C ALA A 178 -16.90 -12.61 -10.65
N ASN A 179 -16.88 -11.58 -11.49
CA ASN A 179 -17.89 -10.52 -11.53
C ASN A 179 -17.98 -9.72 -10.21
N GLY A 180 -16.83 -9.35 -9.65
CA GLY A 180 -16.76 -8.53 -8.43
C GLY A 180 -16.93 -9.31 -7.14
N VAL A 181 -16.82 -10.64 -7.17
CA VAL A 181 -16.67 -11.51 -6.00
C VAL A 181 -15.49 -12.48 -6.19
N PRO A 182 -14.93 -13.09 -5.13
CA PRO A 182 -13.89 -14.09 -5.27
C PRO A 182 -14.39 -15.30 -6.07
N GLY A 183 -13.55 -15.81 -6.98
CA GLY A 183 -13.87 -16.89 -7.91
C GLY A 183 -13.12 -18.19 -7.64
N LYS A 184 -12.27 -18.58 -8.60
CA LYS A 184 -11.46 -19.81 -8.55
C LYS A 184 -10.17 -19.56 -7.76
N LEU A 185 -9.78 -20.52 -6.91
CA LEU A 185 -8.49 -20.51 -6.26
C LEU A 185 -7.38 -20.68 -7.31
N LEU A 186 -6.48 -19.71 -7.36
CA LEU A 186 -5.33 -19.72 -8.27
C LEU A 186 -4.11 -20.33 -7.57
N ALA A 187 -3.85 -19.91 -6.34
CA ALA A 187 -2.76 -20.43 -5.52
C ALA A 187 -3.07 -20.24 -4.03
N SER A 188 -2.52 -21.13 -3.20
CA SER A 188 -2.56 -20.97 -1.74
C SER A 188 -1.34 -21.61 -1.09
N ALA A 189 -1.04 -21.17 0.13
CA ALA A 189 -0.05 -21.81 0.97
C ALA A 189 -0.36 -21.57 2.45
N THR A 190 0.28 -22.37 3.30
CA THR A 190 0.12 -22.28 4.76
C THR A 190 1.34 -21.61 5.37
N ILE A 191 1.09 -20.53 6.13
CA ILE A 191 2.08 -19.93 7.01
C ILE A 191 2.06 -20.72 8.31
N THR A 192 3.16 -21.39 8.63
CA THR A 192 3.33 -22.09 9.91
C THR A 192 4.13 -21.20 10.87
N LYS A 193 3.70 -21.13 12.13
CA LYS A 193 4.33 -20.28 13.16
C LYS A 193 4.46 -18.82 12.72
N PRO A 194 3.34 -18.16 12.34
CA PRO A 194 3.41 -16.77 11.92
C PRO A 194 3.88 -15.89 13.09
N LYS A 195 4.64 -14.85 12.76
CA LYS A 195 5.14 -13.86 13.71
C LYS A 195 4.14 -12.72 13.83
N ALA A 196 3.67 -12.47 15.06
CA ALA A 196 2.86 -11.30 15.38
C ALA A 196 3.69 -10.00 15.26
N GLY A 197 3.04 -8.91 14.82
CA GLY A 197 3.68 -7.60 14.66
C GLY A 197 4.71 -7.56 13.55
N ALA A 198 4.53 -8.41 12.52
CA ALA A 198 5.48 -8.54 11.42
C ALA A 198 4.78 -8.95 10.13
N TRP A 199 5.47 -8.66 9.02
CA TRP A 199 5.17 -9.25 7.72
C TRP A 199 5.56 -10.74 7.73
N ASN A 200 4.64 -11.58 7.28
CA ASN A 200 4.80 -13.02 7.14
C ASN A 200 4.71 -13.36 5.66
N ALA A 201 5.82 -13.84 5.08
CA ALA A 201 5.90 -14.27 3.70
C ALA A 201 5.65 -15.77 3.57
N VAL A 202 4.97 -16.19 2.51
CA VAL A 202 4.82 -17.60 2.13
C VAL A 202 4.93 -17.76 0.62
N THR A 203 5.67 -18.79 0.22
CA THR A 203 5.80 -19.17 -1.19
C THR A 203 4.53 -19.84 -1.69
N LEU A 204 4.03 -19.37 -2.83
CA LEU A 204 2.90 -19.89 -3.56
C LEU A 204 3.38 -20.64 -4.82
N PRO A 205 2.57 -21.57 -5.35
CA PRO A 205 2.69 -21.97 -6.74
C PRO A 205 2.68 -20.74 -7.66
N ALA A 206 3.68 -20.64 -8.53
CA ALA A 206 3.86 -19.52 -9.45
C ALA A 206 2.58 -19.28 -10.29
N THR A 207 2.06 -18.07 -10.23
CA THR A 207 0.77 -17.71 -10.83
C THR A 207 0.90 -16.44 -11.64
N SER A 208 0.44 -16.45 -12.89
CA SER A 208 0.41 -15.25 -13.72
C SER A 208 -0.75 -14.33 -13.36
N VAL A 209 -0.46 -13.03 -13.26
CA VAL A 209 -1.43 -11.96 -13.06
C VAL A 209 -1.31 -10.94 -14.19
N VAL A 210 -2.41 -10.25 -14.49
CA VAL A 210 -2.53 -9.31 -15.60
C VAL A 210 -2.91 -7.93 -15.07
N SER A 211 -2.16 -6.90 -15.46
CA SER A 211 -2.41 -5.52 -15.07
C SER A 211 -3.86 -5.12 -15.37
N GLY A 212 -4.48 -4.42 -14.43
CA GLY A 212 -5.84 -3.93 -14.57
C GLY A 212 -6.94 -4.96 -14.26
N VAL A 213 -6.60 -6.25 -14.12
CA VAL A 213 -7.52 -7.32 -13.71
C VAL A 213 -7.62 -7.37 -12.19
N SER A 214 -8.83 -7.61 -11.68
CA SER A 214 -9.08 -7.80 -10.26
C SER A 214 -8.73 -9.22 -9.81
N TYR A 215 -8.13 -9.31 -8.64
CA TYR A 215 -7.81 -10.54 -7.92
C TYR A 215 -8.20 -10.36 -6.46
N TRP A 216 -8.28 -11.48 -5.73
CA TRP A 216 -8.67 -11.48 -4.34
C TRP A 216 -7.59 -12.17 -3.50
N ILE A 217 -7.10 -11.47 -2.47
CA ILE A 217 -6.19 -12.07 -1.49
C ILE A 217 -7.05 -12.56 -0.33
N ALA A 218 -6.97 -13.85 -0.01
CA ALA A 218 -7.76 -14.48 1.04
C ALA A 218 -6.90 -14.89 2.24
N LEU A 219 -7.44 -14.69 3.44
CA LEU A 219 -6.85 -15.10 4.72
C LEU A 219 -7.84 -15.99 5.48
N LEU A 220 -7.42 -17.22 5.79
CA LEU A 220 -8.16 -18.19 6.59
C LEU A 220 -7.49 -18.36 7.95
N ASN A 221 -8.30 -18.36 9.01
CA ASN A 221 -7.93 -18.81 10.35
C ASN A 221 -8.37 -20.28 10.54
N PRO A 222 -7.50 -21.30 10.41
CA PRO A 222 -7.93 -22.69 10.55
C PRO A 222 -8.38 -23.02 12.00
N PRO A 223 -9.26 -24.03 12.19
CA PRO A 223 -9.67 -24.49 13.51
C PRO A 223 -8.50 -24.84 14.43
N SER A 224 -8.62 -24.50 15.71
CA SER A 224 -7.64 -24.84 16.76
C SER A 224 -6.25 -24.22 16.58
N THR A 225 -6.16 -23.07 15.89
CA THR A 225 -4.88 -22.38 15.63
C THR A 225 -4.77 -21.03 16.31
N GLY A 226 -5.60 -20.75 17.31
CA GLY A 226 -5.61 -19.46 18.02
C GLY A 226 -6.43 -18.38 17.30
N THR A 227 -6.27 -17.12 17.72
CA THR A 227 -6.98 -15.98 17.11
C THR A 227 -6.09 -15.29 16.11
N LEU A 228 -6.46 -15.38 14.83
CA LEU A 228 -5.89 -14.56 13.77
C LEU A 228 -6.33 -13.10 13.94
N ARG A 229 -5.35 -12.20 14.02
CA ARG A 229 -5.56 -10.76 13.90
C ARG A 229 -4.69 -10.20 12.78
N PHE A 230 -5.31 -9.53 11.81
CA PHE A 230 -4.63 -8.88 10.69
C PHE A 230 -4.98 -7.40 10.66
N ARG A 231 -4.31 -6.66 9.78
CA ARG A 231 -4.48 -5.22 9.63
C ARG A 231 -5.18 -4.89 8.32
N ASP A 232 -6.29 -4.19 8.38
CA ASP A 232 -7.01 -3.66 7.21
C ASP A 232 -7.51 -2.23 7.48
N VAL A 233 -8.32 -1.68 6.58
CA VAL A 233 -8.98 -0.40 6.81
C VAL A 233 -10.36 -0.64 7.41
N ALA A 234 -10.78 0.17 8.38
CA ALA A 234 -12.13 0.08 8.92
C ALA A 234 -13.22 0.36 7.86
N SER A 235 -12.88 1.18 6.85
CA SER A 235 -13.70 1.44 5.68
C SER A 235 -12.82 1.96 4.53
N GLY A 236 -12.86 1.31 3.37
CA GLY A 236 -12.06 1.71 2.20
C GLY A 236 -12.79 1.61 0.86
N GLY A 237 -14.07 1.25 0.87
CA GLY A 237 -14.92 1.18 -0.32
C GLY A 237 -14.66 -0.03 -1.25
N GLY A 238 -13.50 -0.68 -1.14
CA GLY A 238 -13.22 -1.95 -1.80
C GLY A 238 -14.05 -3.10 -1.22
N GLY A 239 -14.41 -4.07 -2.06
CA GLY A 239 -15.18 -5.24 -1.65
C GLY A 239 -14.35 -6.22 -0.83
N THR A 240 -14.94 -6.70 0.26
CA THR A 240 -14.44 -7.82 1.04
C THR A 240 -15.57 -8.82 1.23
N PHE A 241 -15.27 -10.11 1.15
CA PHE A 241 -16.24 -11.16 1.37
C PHE A 241 -15.68 -12.24 2.27
N THR A 242 -16.47 -12.68 3.22
CA THR A 242 -16.15 -13.87 4.00
C THR A 242 -16.54 -15.13 3.22
N SER A 243 -16.00 -16.28 3.63
CA SER A 243 -16.50 -17.58 3.20
C SER A 243 -17.88 -17.81 3.80
N ALA A 244 -18.77 -18.50 3.07
CA ALA A 244 -20.00 -19.02 3.63
C ALA A 244 -19.74 -20.19 4.60
N GLN A 245 -18.68 -20.97 4.33
CA GLN A 245 -18.22 -22.04 5.20
C GLN A 245 -17.55 -21.50 6.47
N SER A 246 -17.74 -22.21 7.58
CA SER A 246 -17.23 -21.86 8.92
C SER A 246 -16.35 -22.94 9.56
N SER A 247 -15.96 -23.96 8.80
CA SER A 247 -15.14 -25.10 9.27
C SER A 247 -13.95 -25.41 8.36
N LEU A 248 -13.49 -24.42 7.59
CA LEU A 248 -12.41 -24.57 6.63
C LEU A 248 -11.07 -24.85 7.31
N THR A 249 -10.39 -25.92 6.89
CA THR A 249 -8.97 -26.18 7.23
C THR A 249 -8.02 -25.73 6.12
N GLN A 250 -8.54 -25.52 4.91
CA GLN A 250 -7.86 -25.04 3.72
C GLN A 250 -8.78 -24.07 2.96
N LEU A 251 -8.18 -23.22 2.12
CA LEU A 251 -8.94 -22.34 1.23
C LEU A 251 -9.69 -23.17 0.17
N PRO A 252 -11.01 -22.95 -0.04
CA PRO A 252 -11.80 -23.76 -0.97
C PRO A 252 -11.41 -23.50 -2.43
N THR A 253 -11.48 -24.52 -3.29
CA THR A 253 -11.12 -24.38 -4.72
C THR A 253 -12.00 -23.38 -5.48
N SER A 254 -13.24 -23.20 -5.02
CA SER A 254 -14.18 -22.17 -5.48
C SER A 254 -14.76 -21.45 -4.26
N TRP A 255 -14.88 -20.13 -4.34
CA TRP A 255 -15.46 -19.35 -3.26
C TRP A 255 -16.99 -19.47 -3.24
N THR A 256 -17.56 -19.63 -2.04
CA THR A 256 -18.98 -19.41 -1.80
C THR A 256 -19.10 -18.19 -0.90
N VAL A 257 -19.81 -17.17 -1.39
CA VAL A 257 -19.90 -15.87 -0.74
C VAL A 257 -20.70 -15.98 0.56
N GLY A 258 -20.07 -15.57 1.66
CA GLY A 258 -20.71 -15.30 2.95
C GLY A 258 -21.14 -13.84 3.04
N THR A 259 -20.72 -13.15 4.09
CA THR A 259 -21.04 -11.75 4.33
C THR A 259 -20.15 -10.83 3.51
N ARG A 260 -20.71 -9.71 3.04
CA ARG A 260 -19.96 -8.63 2.38
C ARG A 260 -19.62 -7.51 3.37
N TYR A 261 -18.39 -7.03 3.28
CA TYR A 261 -17.91 -5.83 3.98
C TYR A 261 -17.23 -4.85 3.01
N ALA A 262 -16.81 -3.70 3.54
CA ALA A 262 -16.16 -2.61 2.80
C ALA A 262 -14.83 -2.18 3.45
N ASN A 263 -14.10 -3.14 4.03
CA ASN A 263 -12.85 -3.01 4.79
C ASN A 263 -11.58 -3.32 3.95
N SER A 264 -11.67 -3.32 2.61
CA SER A 264 -10.49 -3.45 1.74
C SER A 264 -9.86 -2.06 1.48
N PRO A 265 -8.50 -1.93 1.49
CA PRO A 265 -7.50 -2.99 1.49
C PRO A 265 -7.12 -3.55 2.87
N ALA A 266 -6.69 -4.80 2.88
CA ALA A 266 -5.88 -5.40 3.94
C ALA A 266 -4.37 -5.15 3.70
N SER A 267 -3.58 -5.34 4.75
CA SER A 267 -2.11 -5.29 4.73
C SER A 267 -1.56 -6.60 4.19
N ALA A 268 -1.81 -6.84 2.91
CA ALA A 268 -1.40 -8.06 2.22
C ALA A 268 -1.04 -7.77 0.77
N TYR A 269 0.00 -8.41 0.27
CA TYR A 269 0.45 -8.23 -1.10
C TYR A 269 1.17 -9.44 -1.67
N LEU A 270 1.22 -9.51 -2.99
CA LEU A 270 1.96 -10.50 -3.75
C LEU A 270 3.04 -9.85 -4.58
N ASN A 271 4.21 -10.48 -4.59
CA ASN A 271 5.36 -10.10 -5.39
C ASN A 271 5.99 -11.32 -6.08
N TYR A 272 6.97 -11.03 -6.92
CA TYR A 272 7.97 -12.01 -7.33
C TYR A 272 9.20 -11.90 -6.41
N VAL A 273 9.89 -13.01 -6.19
CA VAL A 273 11.22 -13.04 -5.56
C VAL A 273 12.30 -12.94 -6.62
#